data_AF-Q87CX6-F1
#
_entry.id   AF-Q87CX6-F1
#
_cell.length_a   1.000
_cell.length_b   1.000
_cell.length_c   1.000
_cell.angle_alpha   90.00
_cell.angle_beta   90.00
_cell.angle_gamma   90.00
#
_symmetry.space_group_name_H-M   'P 1'
#
loop_
_entity.id
_entity.type
_entity.pdbx_description
1 polymer ?
#
loop_
_entity_poly.entity_id
_entity_poly.type
_entity_poly.pdbx_seq_one_letter_code
_entity_poly.pdbx_strand_id
1 'polypeptide(L)'
;MSKLSFLDVYPSFTSEYLNSLTLFISDLQHYIDSIDGSLANIFTDASDVSDEITLEAVESISQSLGEIVSELCYLKKRLLHLSSVQSG
;
A
#
# COMPACT_ATOMS: atom_id res chain seq x y z
N MET A 1 0.25 -2.85 33.57
CA MET A 1 0.48 -1.59 32.83
C MET A 1 0.60 -1.96 31.36
N SER A 2 -0.43 -1.65 30.55
CA SER A 2 -0.47 -2.01 29.13
C SER A 2 0.60 -1.22 28.36
N LYS A 3 1.30 -1.89 27.43
CA LYS A 3 2.40 -1.33 26.61
C LYS A 3 1.99 -0.14 25.71
N LEU A 4 0.71 0.21 25.70
CA LEU A 4 0.11 1.24 24.85
C LEU A 4 -0.33 2.48 25.63
N SER A 5 0.04 2.62 26.91
CA SER A 5 -0.30 3.76 27.76
C SER A 5 0.15 5.13 27.22
N PHE A 6 0.96 5.18 26.15
CA PHE A 6 1.35 6.43 25.49
C PHE A 6 0.26 6.98 24.55
N LEU A 7 -0.57 6.10 23.96
CA LEU A 7 -1.65 6.51 23.05
C LEU A 7 -2.77 7.23 23.81
N ASP A 8 -2.96 6.87 25.08
CA ASP A 8 -3.94 7.45 26.00
C ASP A 8 -3.54 8.84 26.51
N VAL A 9 -2.26 9.23 26.37
CA VAL A 9 -1.76 10.53 26.87
C VAL A 9 -2.25 11.68 26.01
N TYR A 10 -2.43 11.46 24.70
CA TYR A 10 -2.85 12.48 23.74
C TYR A 10 -3.88 11.92 22.73
N PRO A 11 -5.12 11.65 23.15
CA PRO A 11 -6.11 10.97 22.32
C PRO A 11 -6.43 11.69 21.01
N SER A 12 -6.54 13.02 21.02
CA SER A 12 -6.78 13.81 19.80
C SER A 12 -5.62 13.72 18.81
N PHE A 13 -4.38 13.87 19.30
CA PHE A 13 -3.17 13.76 18.46
C PHE A 13 -3.03 12.34 17.88
N THR A 14 -3.24 11.31 18.69
CA THR A 14 -3.23 9.92 18.23
C THR A 14 -4.27 9.69 17.14
N SER A 15 -5.48 10.23 17.29
CA SER A 15 -6.55 10.09 16.30
C SER A 15 -6.20 10.77 14.97
N GLU A 16 -5.71 12.02 15.02
CA GLU A 16 -5.26 12.75 13.83
C GLU A 16 -4.09 12.07 13.13
N TYR A 17 -3.16 11.51 13.89
CA TYR A 17 -2.02 10.77 13.35
C TYR A 17 -2.48 9.49 12.63
N LEU A 18 -3.39 8.71 13.23
CA LEU A 18 -3.94 7.49 12.61
C LEU A 18 -4.77 7.82 11.37
N ASN A 19 -5.53 8.92 11.37
CA ASN A 19 -6.23 9.40 10.19
C ASN A 19 -5.25 9.78 9.07
N SER A 20 -4.17 10.50 9.40
CA SER A 20 -3.14 10.87 8.43
C SER A 20 -2.46 9.65 7.82
N LEU A 21 -2.16 8.62 8.62
CA LEU A 21 -1.63 7.35 8.13
C LEU A 21 -2.64 6.61 7.23
N THR A 22 -3.94 6.68 7.54
CA THR A 22 -4.98 6.07 6.72
C THR A 22 -5.06 6.72 5.34
N LEU A 23 -5.00 8.06 5.29
CA LEU A 23 -4.95 8.80 4.03
C LEU A 23 -3.69 8.47 3.24
N PHE A 24 -2.52 8.48 3.88
CA PHE A 24 -1.26 8.12 3.23
C PHE A 24 -1.27 6.71 2.63
N ILE A 25 -1.80 5.72 3.34
CA ILE A 25 -1.97 4.36 2.82
C ILE A 25 -2.92 4.31 1.62
N SER A 26 -3.95 5.16 1.62
CA SER A 26 -4.92 5.24 0.52
C SER A 26 -4.27 5.83 -0.73
N ASP A 27 -3.45 6.87 -0.56
CA ASP A 27 -2.65 7.44 -1.65
C ASP A 27 -1.67 6.40 -2.22
N LEU A 28 -0.96 5.65 -1.36
CA LEU A 28 -0.08 4.56 -1.81
C LEU A 28 -0.83 3.50 -2.62
N GLN A 29 -2.03 3.09 -2.17
CA GLN A 29 -2.85 2.15 -2.94
C GLN A 29 -3.19 2.72 -4.32
N HIS A 30 -3.61 4.00 -4.38
CA HIS A 30 -3.95 4.65 -5.63
C HIS A 30 -2.78 4.66 -6.63
N TYR A 31 -1.57 4.96 -6.16
CA TYR A 31 -0.38 4.93 -7.02
C TYR A 31 -0.02 3.52 -7.47
N ILE A 32 -0.14 2.52 -6.59
CA ILE A 32 0.08 1.12 -6.96
C ILE A 32 -0.90 0.69 -8.06
N ASP A 33 -2.20 0.99 -7.89
CA ASP A 33 -3.23 0.66 -8.86
C ASP A 33 -2.97 1.36 -10.21
N SER A 34 -2.48 2.61 -10.18
CA SER A 34 -2.09 3.35 -11.38
C SER A 34 -0.88 2.73 -12.08
N ILE A 35 0.10 2.23 -11.34
CA ILE A 35 1.27 1.54 -11.89
C ILE A 35 0.84 0.22 -12.52
N ASP A 36 0.04 -0.57 -11.80
CA ASP A 36 -0.50 -1.86 -12.29
C ASP A 36 -1.27 -1.68 -13.61
N GLY A 37 -2.18 -0.69 -13.66
CA GLY A 37 -2.89 -0.35 -14.89
C GLY A 37 -1.96 0.09 -16.03
N SER A 38 -0.87 0.80 -15.73
CA SER A 38 0.12 1.20 -16.73
C SER A 38 0.91 -0.01 -17.26
N LEU A 39 1.31 -0.93 -16.38
CA LEU A 39 2.00 -2.17 -16.76
C LEU A 39 1.12 -3.06 -17.62
N ALA A 40 -0.18 -3.17 -17.32
CA ALA A 40 -1.12 -3.92 -18.13
C ALA A 40 -1.26 -3.38 -19.57
N ASN A 41 -1.25 -2.05 -19.72
CA ASN A 41 -1.25 -1.42 -21.05
C ASN A 41 0.05 -1.72 -21.80
N ILE A 42 1.22 -1.55 -21.16
CA ILE A 42 2.52 -1.84 -21.77
C ILE A 42 2.61 -3.32 -22.17
N PHE A 43 2.13 -4.23 -21.31
CA PHE A 43 2.09 -5.66 -21.61
C PHE A 43 1.29 -5.95 -22.87
N THR A 44 0.13 -5.32 -23.02
CA THR A 44 -0.74 -5.48 -24.18
C THR A 44 -0.03 -4.99 -25.45
N ASP A 45 0.50 -3.76 -25.41
CA ASP A 45 1.21 -3.16 -26.54
C ASP A 45 2.44 -3.98 -26.95
N ALA A 46 3.23 -4.46 -25.98
CA ALA A 46 4.42 -5.29 -26.23
C ALA A 46 4.06 -6.68 -26.77
N SER A 47 2.97 -7.28 -26.27
CA SER A 47 2.47 -8.56 -26.76
C SER A 47 2.04 -8.47 -28.21
N ASP A 48 1.34 -7.39 -28.59
CA ASP A 48 0.84 -7.17 -29.95
C ASP A 48 1.96 -7.09 -31.00
N VAL A 49 3.14 -6.60 -30.60
CA VAL A 49 4.33 -6.50 -31.47
C VAL A 49 5.39 -7.56 -31.20
N SER A 50 5.13 -8.51 -30.29
CA SER A 50 6.08 -9.56 -29.88
C SER A 50 7.43 -9.01 -29.36
N ASP A 51 7.41 -7.92 -28.59
CA ASP A 51 8.60 -7.33 -27.96
C ASP A 51 8.91 -8.03 -26.62
N GLU A 52 9.66 -9.12 -26.72
CA GLU A 52 10.03 -9.97 -25.57
C GLU A 52 10.83 -9.23 -24.49
N ILE A 53 11.67 -8.27 -24.88
CA ILE A 53 12.50 -7.52 -23.92
C ILE A 53 11.61 -6.65 -23.02
N THR A 54 10.62 -6.00 -23.62
CA THR A 54 9.64 -5.21 -22.86
C THR A 54 8.75 -6.11 -22.00
N LEU A 55 8.35 -7.29 -22.49
CA LEU A 55 7.56 -8.24 -21.69
C LEU A 55 8.31 -8.74 -20.45
N GLU A 56 9.59 -9.12 -20.58
CA GLU A 56 10.43 -9.54 -19.45
C GLU A 56 10.60 -8.41 -18.42
N ALA A 57 10.78 -7.16 -18.89
CA ALA A 57 10.84 -5.99 -18.02
C ALA A 57 9.52 -5.76 -17.26
N VAL A 58 8.37 -5.87 -17.94
CA VAL A 58 7.05 -5.72 -17.31
C VAL A 58 6.82 -6.81 -16.26
N GLU A 59 7.19 -8.06 -16.54
CA GLU A 59 7.09 -9.16 -15.58
C GLU A 59 7.92 -8.88 -14.32
N SER A 60 9.18 -8.46 -14.49
CA SER A 60 10.07 -8.13 -13.38
C SER A 60 9.54 -6.97 -12.52
N ILE A 61 9.00 -5.92 -13.14
CA ILE A 61 8.40 -4.79 -12.42
C ILE A 61 7.12 -5.25 -11.70
N SER A 62 6.30 -6.07 -12.34
CA SER A 62 5.05 -6.59 -11.76
C SER A 62 5.32 -7.44 -10.52
N GLN A 63 6.38 -8.26 -10.54
CA GLN A 63 6.81 -9.02 -9.37
C GLN A 63 7.22 -8.09 -8.22
N SER A 64 8.01 -7.06 -8.51
CA SER A 64 8.43 -6.05 -7.53
C SER A 64 7.23 -5.28 -6.96
N LEU A 65 6.24 -4.96 -7.80
CA LEU A 65 5.00 -4.31 -7.37
C LEU A 65 4.17 -5.21 -6.43
N GLY A 66 4.16 -6.53 -6.68
CA GLY A 66 3.52 -7.52 -5.81
C GLY A 66 4.10 -7.56 -4.40
N GLU A 67 5.41 -7.37 -4.26
CA GLU A 67 6.07 -7.23 -2.94
C GLU A 67 5.60 -5.96 -2.22
N ILE A 68 5.53 -4.83 -2.93
CA ILE A 68 5.03 -3.56 -2.39
C ILE A 68 3.56 -3.67 -1.94
N VAL A 69 2.71 -4.34 -2.73
CA VAL A 69 1.31 -4.61 -2.39
C VAL A 69 1.23 -5.42 -1.08
N SER A 70 2.09 -6.41 -0.92
CA SER A 70 2.12 -7.26 0.27
C SER A 70 2.47 -6.46 1.54
N GLU A 71 3.49 -5.60 1.45
CA GLU A 71 3.88 -4.70 2.54
C GLU A 71 2.78 -3.68 2.86
N LEU A 72 2.11 -3.12 1.84
CA LEU A 72 0.99 -2.21 2.04
C LEU A 72 -0.19 -2.91 2.74
N CYS A 73 -0.48 -4.17 2.38
CA CYS A 73 -1.49 -4.99 3.04
C CYS A 73 -1.14 -5.24 4.52
N TYR A 74 0.13 -5.50 4.83
CA TYR A 74 0.60 -5.64 6.20
C TYR A 74 0.43 -4.35 7.00
N LEU A 75 0.80 -3.21 6.41
CA LEU A 75 0.65 -1.89 7.02
C LEU A 75 -0.82 -1.56 7.30
N LYS A 76 -1.73 -1.82 6.35
CA LYS A 76 -3.18 -1.69 6.52
C LYS A 76 -3.69 -2.48 7.72
N LYS A 77 -3.31 -3.76 7.84
CA LYS A 77 -3.71 -4.62 8.97
C LYS A 77 -3.22 -4.07 10.31
N ARG A 78 -1.97 -3.59 10.37
CA ARG A 78 -1.42 -2.98 11.59
C ARG A 78 -2.17 -1.70 11.97
N LEU A 79 -2.50 -0.86 10.99
CA LEU A 79 -3.22 0.38 11.24
C LEU A 79 -4.66 0.12 11.73
N LEU A 80 -5.34 -0.86 11.14
CA LEU A 80 -6.67 -1.30 11.62
C LEU A 80 -6.61 -1.78 13.06
N HIS A 81 -5.60 -2.58 13.41
CA HIS A 81 -5.40 -3.02 14.79
C HIS A 81 -5.18 -1.83 15.74
N LEU A 82 -4.30 -0.88 15.40
CA LEU A 82 -4.05 0.31 16.22
C LEU A 82 -5.31 1.17 16.41
N SER A 83 -6.09 1.36 15.34
CA SER A 83 -7.34 2.13 15.38
C SER A 83 -8.40 1.46 16.27
N SER A 84 -8.47 0.12 16.23
CA SER A 84 -9.38 -0.63 17.11
C SER A 84 -9.03 -0.51 18.59
N VAL A 85 -7.72 -0.48 18.92
CA VAL A 85 -7.25 -0.34 20.31
C VAL A 85 -7.47 1.07 20.86
N GLN A 86 -7.48 2.10 20.02
CA GLN A 86 -7.82 3.46 20.45
C GLN A 86 -9.32 3.62 20.75
N SER A 87 -10.17 2.80 20.14
CA SER A 87 -11.64 2.94 20.19
C SER A 87 -12.30 2.24 21.39
N GLY A 88 -11.54 1.45 22.16
CA GLY A 88 -12.02 0.66 23.31
C GLY A 88 -11.27 0.99 24.58
#